data_AF-A0A3P7MYY4-F1
#
_entry.id   AF-A0A3P7MYY4-F1
#
_cell.length_a   1.000
_cell.length_b   1.000
_cell.length_c   1.000
_cell.angle_alpha   90.00
_cell.angle_beta   90.00
_cell.angle_gamma   90.00
#
_symmetry.space_group_name_H-M   'P 1'
#
loop_
_entity.id
_entity.type
_entity.pdbx_description
1 polymer ?
#
loop_
_entity_poly.entity_id
_entity_poly.type
_entity_poly.pdbx_seq_one_letter_code
_entity_poly.pdbx_strand_id
1 'polypeptide(L)'
;MFQLAMNLSGGQKRKLCVSMAVIGGSPVVLLDEPTAGMDPGARRDVESLLESIKVDRTVLLTTHYMDEAELLGDRVAIMAKGRVYCCGTPQFLKKRFGTGYVMTVVIQEKANAQYTASRLTEIASQFVRGASRGNVHGKHFPELFEYLEKSKDALHISSFALSLNTLEQVFLKVAEQTDPTAMIDFVDATISRSEELIQARRDHDLGFSGTPRRMCPFM
;
A
#
# COMPACT_ATOMS: atom_id res chain seq x y z
N MET A 1 2.10 -25.49 29.52
CA MET A 1 3.42 -25.91 29.02
C MET A 1 4.24 -24.65 28.84
N PHE A 2 5.40 -24.53 29.50
CA PHE A 2 6.29 -23.37 29.36
C PHE A 2 7.44 -23.74 28.43
N GLN A 3 7.89 -22.80 27.61
CA GLN A 3 8.95 -23.02 26.63
C GLN A 3 10.03 -21.96 26.84
N LEU A 4 11.30 -22.38 26.80
CA LEU A 4 12.44 -21.47 26.95
C LEU A 4 12.53 -20.54 25.73
N ALA A 5 12.90 -19.28 25.96
CA ALA A 5 13.01 -18.25 24.92
C ALA A 5 13.95 -18.66 23.77
N MET A 6 14.99 -19.44 24.06
CA MET A 6 15.91 -19.96 23.04
C MET A 6 15.22 -20.84 21.99
N ASN A 7 14.17 -21.56 22.38
CA ASN A 7 13.42 -22.51 21.55
C ASN A 7 12.23 -21.87 20.82
N LEU A 8 12.07 -20.54 20.90
CA LEU A 8 11.02 -19.81 20.19
C LEU A 8 11.43 -19.50 18.74
N SER A 9 10.45 -19.50 17.83
CA SER A 9 10.64 -19.01 16.46
C SER A 9 10.97 -17.52 16.44
N GLY A 10 11.47 -17.01 15.31
CA GLY A 10 11.79 -15.57 15.17
C GLY A 10 10.58 -14.67 15.50
N GLY A 11 9.41 -14.97 14.94
CA GLY A 11 8.19 -14.23 15.24
C GLY A 11 7.73 -14.35 16.69
N GLN A 12 7.89 -15.52 17.32
CA GLN A 12 7.59 -15.69 18.75
C GLN A 12 8.54 -14.89 19.65
N LYS A 13 9.84 -14.83 19.30
CA LYS A 13 10.82 -13.98 20.01
C LYS A 13 10.44 -12.51 19.88
N ARG A 14 10.00 -12.08 18.69
CA ARG A 14 9.53 -10.70 18.47
C ARG A 14 8.30 -10.38 19.31
N LYS A 15 7.30 -11.27 19.34
CA LYS A 15 6.14 -11.15 20.27
C LYS A 15 6.58 -11.03 21.72
N LEU A 16 7.51 -11.88 22.15
CA LEU A 16 8.04 -11.82 23.52
C LEU A 16 8.73 -10.48 23.81
N CYS A 17 9.53 -9.96 22.88
CA CYS A 17 10.18 -8.64 23.02
C CYS A 17 9.15 -7.51 23.17
N VAL A 18 8.11 -7.48 22.32
CA VAL A 18 7.04 -6.48 22.42
C VAL A 18 6.30 -6.61 23.75
N SER A 19 5.94 -7.82 24.16
CA SER A 19 5.29 -8.06 25.46
C SER A 19 6.15 -7.59 26.63
N MET A 20 7.46 -7.83 26.59
CA MET A 20 8.40 -7.34 27.61
C MET A 20 8.48 -5.81 27.67
N ALA A 21 8.39 -5.12 26.53
CA ALA A 21 8.38 -3.65 26.51
C ALA A 21 7.10 -3.07 27.14
N VAL A 22 5.99 -3.78 27.03
CA VAL A 22 4.66 -3.30 27.45
C VAL A 22 4.32 -3.69 28.89
N ILE A 23 4.80 -4.83 29.39
CA ILE A 23 4.41 -5.39 30.70
C ILE A 23 4.72 -4.44 31.87
N GLY A 24 5.77 -3.61 31.75
CA GLY A 24 6.27 -2.76 32.83
C GLY A 24 5.44 -1.50 33.12
N GLY A 25 4.30 -1.28 32.47
CA GLY A 25 3.47 -0.11 32.77
C GLY A 25 4.02 1.24 32.28
N SER A 26 5.06 1.25 31.43
CA SER A 26 5.72 2.49 31.01
C SER A 26 4.75 3.45 30.32
N PRO A 27 4.76 4.76 30.65
CA PRO A 27 3.92 5.76 29.98
C PRO A 27 4.34 6.00 28.52
N VAL A 28 5.60 5.69 28.18
CA VAL A 28 6.14 5.78 26.82
C VAL A 28 6.80 4.46 26.43
N VAL A 29 6.43 3.92 25.27
CA VAL A 29 6.99 2.68 24.72
C VAL A 29 7.59 2.98 23.34
N LEU A 30 8.85 2.61 23.15
CA LEU A 30 9.57 2.76 21.89
C LEU A 30 9.74 1.39 21.24
N LEU A 31 9.25 1.23 20.00
CA LEU A 31 9.29 -0.03 19.27
C LEU A 31 9.97 0.17 17.93
N ASP A 32 11.07 -0.56 17.71
CA ASP A 32 11.76 -0.54 16.42
C ASP A 32 11.32 -1.71 15.56
N GLU A 33 10.55 -1.47 14.49
CA GLU A 33 10.06 -2.45 13.51
C GLU A 33 9.34 -3.67 14.16
N PRO A 34 8.35 -3.48 15.06
CA PRO A 34 7.86 -4.54 15.94
C PRO A 34 7.26 -5.76 15.23
N THR A 35 6.81 -5.61 13.98
CA THR A 35 6.16 -6.65 13.18
C THR A 35 7.07 -7.29 12.12
N ALA A 36 8.32 -6.83 12.00
CA ALA A 36 9.24 -7.29 10.96
C ALA A 36 9.53 -8.81 11.05
N GLY A 37 9.39 -9.50 9.92
CA GLY A 37 9.67 -10.94 9.81
C GLY A 37 8.63 -11.83 10.48
N MET A 38 7.45 -11.30 10.82
CA MET A 38 6.33 -12.04 11.37
C MET A 38 5.35 -12.47 10.26
N ASP A 39 4.68 -13.60 10.43
CA ASP A 39 3.58 -13.98 9.54
C ASP A 39 2.37 -13.05 9.69
N PRO A 40 1.45 -13.00 8.70
CA PRO A 40 0.31 -12.09 8.76
C PRO A 40 -0.61 -12.28 9.98
N GLY A 41 -0.70 -13.49 10.53
CA GLY A 41 -1.51 -13.74 11.73
C GLY A 41 -0.85 -13.14 12.98
N ALA A 42 0.44 -13.45 13.17
CA ALA A 42 1.20 -12.92 14.30
C ALA A 42 1.34 -11.39 14.28
N ARG A 43 1.39 -10.77 13.09
CA ARG A 43 1.36 -9.31 12.93
C ARG A 43 0.06 -8.71 13.45
N ARG A 44 -1.10 -9.29 13.09
CA ARG A 44 -2.40 -8.83 13.60
C ARG A 44 -2.53 -8.95 15.11
N ASP A 45 -1.96 -10.00 15.71
CA ASP A 45 -1.91 -10.15 17.17
C ASP A 45 -1.19 -8.96 17.83
N VAL A 46 -0.03 -8.57 17.28
CA VAL A 46 0.77 -7.45 17.77
C VAL A 46 0.05 -6.13 17.53
N GLU A 47 -0.49 -5.91 16.34
CA GLU A 47 -1.26 -4.70 16.01
C GLU A 47 -2.45 -4.52 16.97
N SER A 48 -3.19 -5.60 17.24
CA SER A 48 -4.32 -5.57 18.19
C SER A 48 -3.88 -5.26 19.62
N LEU A 49 -2.73 -5.79 20.04
CA LEU A 49 -2.14 -5.46 21.33
C LEU A 49 -1.75 -3.97 21.38
N LEU A 50 -1.06 -3.45 20.36
CA LEU A 50 -0.64 -2.06 20.29
C LEU A 50 -1.83 -1.09 20.28
N GLU A 51 -2.90 -1.44 19.56
CA GLU A 51 -4.15 -0.69 19.53
C GLU A 51 -4.82 -0.61 20.91
N SER A 52 -4.74 -1.69 21.71
CA SER A 52 -5.30 -1.69 23.06
C SER A 52 -4.51 -0.86 24.07
N ILE A 53 -3.18 -0.79 23.92
CA ILE A 53 -2.31 -0.10 24.89
C ILE A 53 -2.16 1.38 24.62
N LYS A 54 -2.37 1.84 23.37
CA LYS A 54 -2.19 3.25 23.00
C LYS A 54 -3.23 4.18 23.64
N VAL A 55 -4.31 3.63 24.20
CA VAL A 55 -5.35 4.39 24.91
C VAL A 55 -4.78 5.05 26.18
N ASP A 56 -3.91 4.34 26.91
CA ASP A 56 -3.40 4.78 28.20
C ASP A 56 -1.92 5.22 28.14
N ARG A 57 -1.27 5.12 26.98
CA ARG A 57 0.19 5.26 26.83
C ARG A 57 0.56 5.87 25.48
N THR A 58 1.74 6.50 25.44
CA THR A 58 2.34 6.93 24.17
C THR A 58 3.20 5.81 23.59
N VAL A 59 2.89 5.39 22.36
CA VAL A 59 3.69 4.41 21.63
C VAL A 59 4.35 5.12 20.44
N LEU A 60 5.68 5.08 20.38
CA LEU A 60 6.44 5.48 19.20
C LEU A 60 6.96 4.21 18.53
N LEU A 61 6.46 3.95 17.33
CA LEU A 61 6.90 2.81 16.52
C LEU A 61 7.57 3.30 15.23
N THR A 62 8.63 2.62 14.81
CA THR A 62 9.16 2.70 13.45
C THR A 62 8.66 1.50 12.67
N THR A 63 8.27 1.74 11.43
CA THR A 63 7.86 0.68 10.52
C THR A 63 8.10 1.12 9.08
N HIS A 64 8.50 0.16 8.25
CA HIS A 64 8.51 0.29 6.79
C HIS A 64 7.19 -0.19 6.16
N TYR A 65 6.30 -0.78 6.95
CA TYR A 65 4.96 -1.18 6.53
C TYR A 65 4.00 0.01 6.65
N MET A 66 3.66 0.61 5.50
CA MET A 66 2.81 1.80 5.46
C MET A 66 1.36 1.51 5.88
N ASP A 67 0.89 0.27 5.68
CA ASP A 67 -0.40 -0.22 6.18
C ASP A 67 -0.43 -0.32 7.72
N GLU A 68 0.69 -0.70 8.36
CA GLU A 68 0.83 -0.66 9.82
C GLU A 68 0.78 0.79 10.33
N ALA A 69 1.53 1.69 9.70
CA ALA A 69 1.55 3.10 10.06
C ALA A 69 0.18 3.76 9.90
N GLU A 70 -0.58 3.37 8.88
CA GLU A 70 -1.95 3.85 8.66
C GLU A 70 -2.94 3.30 9.70
N LEU A 71 -2.80 2.02 10.06
CA LEU A 71 -3.70 1.35 11.01
C LEU A 71 -3.48 1.84 12.45
N LEU A 72 -2.23 1.87 12.91
CA LEU A 72 -1.89 2.15 14.31
C LEU A 72 -1.64 3.65 14.58
N GLY A 73 -1.21 4.40 13.57
CA GLY A 73 -0.69 5.75 13.74
C GLY A 73 -1.76 6.82 13.87
N ASP A 74 -1.92 7.39 15.07
CA ASP A 74 -2.67 8.64 15.26
C ASP A 74 -1.99 9.81 14.52
N ARG A 75 -0.65 9.77 14.48
CA ARG A 75 0.21 10.67 13.71
C ARG A 75 1.33 9.86 13.07
N VAL A 76 1.59 10.13 11.81
CA VAL A 76 2.67 9.52 11.03
C VAL A 76 3.69 10.59 10.70
N ALA A 77 4.96 10.25 10.87
CA ALA A 77 6.09 11.07 10.45
C ALA A 77 6.88 10.31 9.39
N ILE A 78 7.10 10.93 8.22
CA ILE A 78 7.92 10.35 7.16
C ILE A 78 9.31 10.92 7.27
N MET A 79 10.29 10.03 7.42
CA MET A 79 11.70 10.37 7.52
C MET A 79 12.44 9.94 6.26
N ALA A 80 13.30 10.82 5.75
CA ALA A 80 14.22 10.53 4.65
C ALA A 80 15.54 11.25 4.89
N LYS A 81 16.68 10.68 4.47
CA LYS A 81 18.02 11.29 4.61
C LYS A 81 18.30 11.82 6.05
N GLY A 82 17.84 11.09 7.07
CA GLY A 82 18.01 11.47 8.48
C GLY A 82 17.19 12.68 8.95
N ARG A 83 16.19 13.14 8.20
CA ARG A 83 15.32 14.27 8.56
C ARG A 83 13.84 13.90 8.41
N VAL A 84 13.01 14.42 9.30
CA VAL A 84 11.54 14.32 9.17
C VAL A 84 11.08 15.33 8.12
N TYR A 85 10.50 14.84 7.03
CA TYR A 85 10.03 15.67 5.92
C TYR A 85 8.59 16.12 6.11
N CYS A 86 7.74 15.23 6.61
CA CYS A 86 6.36 15.58 6.93
C CYS A 86 5.86 14.80 8.14
N CYS A 87 4.95 15.42 8.88
CA CYS A 87 4.29 14.84 10.04
C CYS A 87 2.83 15.31 10.08
N GLY A 88 1.93 14.39 10.37
CA GLY A 88 0.50 14.69 10.49
C GLY A 88 -0.31 13.41 10.64
N THR A 89 -1.63 13.53 10.69
CA THR A 89 -2.50 12.35 10.63
C THR A 89 -2.38 11.69 9.25
N PRO A 90 -2.60 10.37 9.12
CA PRO A 90 -2.61 9.69 7.82
C PRO A 90 -3.49 10.40 6.79
N GLN A 91 -4.69 10.83 7.20
CA GLN A 91 -5.63 11.53 6.31
C GLN A 91 -5.12 12.91 5.90
N PHE A 92 -4.48 13.65 6.81
CA PHE A 92 -3.87 14.93 6.49
C PHE A 92 -2.73 14.76 5.49
N LEU A 93 -1.84 13.79 5.70
CA LEU A 93 -0.73 13.51 4.79
C LEU A 93 -1.23 13.09 3.41
N LYS A 94 -2.23 12.21 3.35
CA LYS A 94 -2.91 11.83 2.11
C LYS A 94 -3.57 13.00 1.41
N LYS A 95 -4.14 13.97 2.12
CA LYS A 95 -4.72 15.17 1.50
C LYS A 95 -3.67 16.18 1.04
N ARG A 96 -2.56 16.30 1.79
CA ARG A 96 -1.49 17.28 1.54
C ARG A 96 -0.58 16.85 0.39
N PHE A 97 -0.24 15.57 0.35
CA PHE A 97 0.70 14.99 -0.61
C PHE A 97 0.00 14.12 -1.65
N GLY A 98 -1.02 13.37 -1.23
CA GLY A 98 -1.85 12.58 -2.13
C GLY A 98 -2.73 13.50 -2.97
N THR A 99 -2.37 13.59 -4.23
CA THR A 99 -3.06 14.41 -5.20
C THR A 99 -4.26 13.66 -5.78
N GLY A 100 -5.36 13.60 -5.00
CA GLY A 100 -6.67 13.18 -5.51
C GLY A 100 -6.89 11.66 -5.56
N TYR A 101 -7.49 11.18 -6.64
CA TYR A 101 -7.72 9.77 -6.88
C TYR A 101 -6.74 9.26 -7.93
N VAL A 102 -6.27 8.02 -7.78
CA VAL A 102 -5.44 7.35 -8.77
C VAL A 102 -6.35 6.56 -9.69
N MET A 103 -6.31 6.85 -10.99
CA MET A 103 -7.02 6.07 -11.99
C MET A 103 -6.06 5.09 -12.64
N THR A 104 -6.32 3.80 -12.47
CA THR A 104 -5.58 2.71 -13.12
C THR A 104 -6.33 2.31 -14.37
N VAL A 105 -5.65 2.26 -15.52
CA VAL A 105 -6.25 1.87 -16.79
C VAL A 105 -5.48 0.69 -17.37
N VAL A 106 -6.20 -0.38 -17.71
CA VAL A 106 -5.69 -1.55 -18.41
C VAL A 106 -5.97 -1.35 -19.89
N ILE A 107 -4.94 -1.40 -20.72
CA ILE A 107 -5.04 -1.26 -22.19
C ILE A 107 -4.99 -2.63 -22.86
N GLN A 108 -5.42 -2.70 -24.12
CA GLN A 108 -5.32 -3.91 -24.94
C GLN A 108 -3.85 -4.19 -25.32
N GLU A 109 -3.47 -5.46 -25.52
CA GLU A 109 -2.06 -5.88 -25.76
C GLU A 109 -1.38 -5.18 -26.94
N LYS A 110 -2.13 -4.75 -27.95
CA LYS A 110 -1.60 -4.09 -29.16
C LYS A 110 -1.61 -2.56 -29.07
N ALA A 111 -2.09 -2.00 -27.96
CA ALA A 111 -2.20 -0.56 -27.78
C ALA A 111 -0.87 0.05 -27.34
N ASN A 112 -0.59 1.27 -27.82
CA ASN A 112 0.57 2.03 -27.36
C ASN A 112 0.25 2.71 -26.02
N ALA A 113 0.85 2.20 -24.94
CA ALA A 113 0.63 2.72 -23.59
C ALA A 113 0.92 4.22 -23.45
N GLN A 114 1.96 4.72 -24.10
CA GLN A 114 2.36 6.13 -24.00
C GLN A 114 1.37 7.06 -24.71
N TYR A 115 0.86 6.65 -25.86
CA TYR A 115 -0.17 7.37 -26.62
C TYR A 115 -1.51 7.36 -25.88
N THR A 116 -1.93 6.20 -25.36
CA THR A 116 -3.17 6.10 -24.59
C THR A 116 -3.09 6.91 -23.30
N ALA A 117 -1.95 6.89 -22.60
CA ALA A 117 -1.75 7.70 -21.40
C ALA A 117 -1.81 9.22 -21.66
N SER A 118 -1.22 9.70 -22.76
CA SER A 118 -1.27 11.13 -23.10
C SER A 118 -2.69 11.56 -23.46
N ARG A 119 -3.40 10.78 -24.28
CA ARG A 119 -4.81 11.03 -24.63
C ARG A 119 -5.73 10.98 -23.41
N LEU A 120 -5.55 10.02 -22.51
CA LEU A 120 -6.30 9.94 -21.26
C LEU A 120 -6.05 11.14 -20.35
N THR A 121 -4.81 11.62 -20.28
CA THR A 121 -4.46 12.80 -19.50
C THR A 121 -5.15 14.05 -20.09
N GLU A 122 -5.16 14.17 -21.42
CA GLU A 122 -5.85 15.25 -22.11
C GLU A 122 -7.37 15.22 -21.87
N ILE A 123 -8.01 14.06 -22.02
CA ILE A 123 -9.45 13.88 -21.74
C ILE A 123 -9.74 14.18 -20.26
N ALA A 124 -8.99 13.59 -19.34
CA ALA A 124 -9.18 13.81 -17.91
C ALA A 124 -9.04 15.28 -17.53
N SER A 125 -8.14 16.03 -18.18
CA SER A 125 -7.97 17.47 -17.94
C SER A 125 -9.19 18.32 -18.33
N GLN A 126 -10.04 17.83 -19.24
CA GLN A 126 -11.28 18.51 -19.65
C GLN A 126 -12.39 18.37 -18.61
N PHE A 127 -12.49 17.20 -17.97
CA PHE A 127 -13.50 16.92 -16.93
C PHE A 127 -13.04 17.32 -15.53
N VAL A 128 -11.72 17.36 -15.32
CA VAL A 128 -11.12 17.47 -14.01
C VAL A 128 -9.97 18.49 -14.00
N ARG A 129 -10.19 19.63 -13.33
CA ARG A 129 -9.17 20.69 -13.19
C ARG A 129 -7.95 20.15 -12.44
N GLY A 130 -6.79 20.17 -13.10
CA GLY A 130 -5.52 19.73 -12.51
C GLY A 130 -5.22 18.24 -12.68
N ALA A 131 -5.92 17.54 -13.58
CA ALA A 131 -5.54 16.18 -13.94
C ALA A 131 -4.14 16.15 -14.57
N SER A 132 -3.23 15.42 -13.96
CA SER A 132 -1.90 15.09 -14.51
C SER A 132 -1.76 13.58 -14.59
N ARG A 133 -0.78 13.08 -15.34
CA ARG A 133 -0.51 11.63 -15.45
C ARG A 133 -0.40 11.01 -14.04
N GLY A 134 -1.29 10.07 -13.71
CA GLY A 134 -1.36 9.39 -12.42
C GLY A 134 -2.13 10.11 -11.29
N ASN A 135 -2.63 11.33 -11.49
CA ASN A 135 -3.33 12.09 -10.45
C ASN A 135 -4.56 12.82 -11.03
N VAL A 136 -5.76 12.44 -10.62
CA VAL A 136 -7.01 13.08 -11.06
C VAL A 136 -7.70 13.77 -9.88
N HIS A 137 -7.97 15.07 -10.01
CA HIS A 137 -8.46 15.97 -8.95
C HIS A 137 -9.85 16.55 -9.21
N GLY A 138 -10.94 15.83 -8.92
CA GLY A 138 -12.26 16.30 -9.37
C GLY A 138 -13.46 15.89 -8.54
N LYS A 139 -14.60 16.52 -8.84
CA LYS A 139 -15.93 16.12 -8.35
C LYS A 139 -16.80 15.48 -9.45
N HIS A 140 -16.35 15.50 -10.71
CA HIS A 140 -17.08 15.00 -11.90
C HIS A 140 -16.54 13.65 -12.41
N PHE A 141 -16.24 12.74 -11.50
CA PHE A 141 -15.83 11.37 -11.88
C PHE A 141 -16.89 10.59 -12.66
N PRO A 142 -18.21 10.69 -12.37
CA PRO A 142 -19.22 9.95 -13.13
C PRO A 142 -19.22 10.28 -14.62
N GLU A 143 -19.09 11.55 -14.98
CA GLU A 143 -19.05 12.02 -16.38
C GLU A 143 -17.80 11.52 -17.11
N LEU A 144 -16.65 11.56 -16.43
CA LEU A 144 -15.40 11.01 -16.95
C LEU A 144 -15.53 9.49 -17.20
N PHE A 145 -16.09 8.74 -16.25
CA PHE A 145 -16.27 7.29 -16.42
C PHE A 145 -17.27 6.94 -17.51
N GLU A 146 -18.37 7.69 -17.63
CA GLU A 146 -19.33 7.49 -18.70
C GLU A 146 -18.70 7.75 -20.08
N TYR A 147 -17.87 8.79 -20.20
CA TYR A 147 -17.12 9.06 -21.42
C TYR A 147 -16.09 7.97 -21.75
N LEU A 148 -15.35 7.49 -20.75
CA LEU A 148 -14.37 6.42 -20.91
C LEU A 148 -15.01 5.09 -21.30
N GLU A 149 -16.17 4.75 -20.72
CA GLU A 149 -16.90 3.53 -21.10
C GLU A 149 -17.45 3.63 -22.52
N LYS A 150 -17.97 4.81 -22.93
CA LYS A 150 -18.42 5.06 -24.31
C LYS A 150 -17.29 5.03 -25.33
N SER A 151 -16.08 5.45 -24.94
CA SER A 151 -14.91 5.58 -25.82
C SER A 151 -13.91 4.42 -25.66
N LYS A 152 -14.31 3.36 -24.97
CA LYS A 152 -13.45 2.24 -24.55
C LYS A 152 -12.78 1.54 -25.73
N ASP A 153 -13.55 1.24 -26.78
CA ASP A 153 -13.04 0.60 -28.00
C ASP A 153 -12.12 1.53 -28.80
N ALA A 154 -12.46 2.81 -28.88
CA ALA A 154 -11.67 3.82 -29.59
C ALA A 154 -10.32 4.13 -28.91
N LEU A 155 -10.26 4.00 -27.58
CA LEU A 155 -9.06 4.22 -26.78
C LEU A 155 -8.26 2.94 -26.52
N HIS A 156 -8.74 1.79 -27.02
CA HIS A 156 -8.16 0.47 -26.78
C HIS A 156 -8.00 0.14 -25.29
N ILE A 157 -9.01 0.47 -24.48
CA ILE A 157 -9.03 0.24 -23.03
C ILE A 157 -9.76 -1.08 -22.74
N SER A 158 -9.17 -1.96 -21.96
CA SER A 158 -9.79 -3.19 -21.47
C SER A 158 -10.65 -2.93 -20.23
N SER A 159 -10.11 -2.18 -19.27
CA SER A 159 -10.80 -1.80 -18.04
C SER A 159 -10.14 -0.60 -17.38
N PHE A 160 -10.85 0.07 -16.47
CA PHE A 160 -10.29 1.10 -15.61
C PHE A 160 -10.79 0.94 -14.18
N ALA A 161 -10.02 1.41 -13.22
CA ALA A 161 -10.33 1.41 -11.80
C ALA A 161 -9.88 2.72 -11.18
N LEU A 162 -10.52 3.09 -10.07
CA LEU A 162 -10.18 4.28 -9.31
C LEU A 162 -9.91 3.90 -7.86
N SER A 163 -8.74 4.32 -7.38
CA SER A 163 -8.22 3.98 -6.07
C SER A 163 -7.93 5.25 -5.28
N LEU A 164 -8.07 5.14 -3.96
CA LEU A 164 -7.68 6.20 -3.03
C LEU A 164 -6.16 6.23 -2.89
N ASN A 165 -5.62 7.40 -2.56
CA ASN A 165 -4.22 7.52 -2.21
C ASN A 165 -3.90 6.75 -0.92
N THR A 166 -2.74 6.09 -0.94
CA THR A 166 -2.19 5.35 0.19
C THR A 166 -0.98 6.09 0.78
N LEU A 167 -0.52 5.69 1.97
CA LEU A 167 0.68 6.29 2.56
C LEU A 167 1.95 5.95 1.78
N GLU A 168 1.98 4.82 1.07
CA GLU A 168 3.05 4.46 0.13
C GLU A 168 3.20 5.52 -0.95
N GLN A 169 2.10 5.99 -1.54
CA GLN A 169 2.14 7.04 -2.57
C GLN A 169 2.64 8.37 -2.00
N VAL A 170 2.24 8.70 -0.77
CA VAL A 170 2.78 9.88 -0.07
C VAL A 170 4.29 9.75 0.14
N PHE A 171 4.75 8.57 0.56
CA PHE A 171 6.18 8.28 0.77
C PHE A 171 6.98 8.43 -0.52
N LEU A 172 6.52 7.84 -1.64
CA LEU A 172 7.18 7.95 -2.94
C LEU A 172 7.31 9.39 -3.41
N LYS A 173 6.24 10.18 -3.27
CA LYS A 173 6.25 11.61 -3.64
C LYS A 173 7.18 12.45 -2.77
N VAL A 174 7.26 12.14 -1.48
CA VAL A 174 8.24 12.77 -0.60
C VAL A 174 9.65 12.40 -1.05
N ALA A 175 9.91 11.13 -1.37
CA ALA A 175 11.21 10.65 -1.84
C ALA A 175 11.66 11.39 -3.12
N GLU A 176 10.78 11.56 -4.11
CA GLU A 176 11.05 12.35 -5.33
C GLU A 176 11.49 13.80 -5.02
N GLN A 177 10.81 14.46 -4.08
CA GLN A 177 11.16 15.84 -3.68
C GLN A 177 12.49 15.92 -2.92
N THR A 178 12.89 14.84 -2.26
CA THR A 178 14.15 14.79 -1.49
C THR A 178 15.39 14.54 -2.37
N ASP A 179 15.21 14.03 -3.60
CA ASP A 179 16.30 13.68 -4.50
C ASP A 179 15.92 13.88 -5.97
N PRO A 180 16.11 15.09 -6.54
CA PRO A 180 15.80 15.37 -7.94
C PRO A 180 16.69 14.57 -8.92
N THR A 181 17.83 14.08 -8.44
CA THR A 181 18.81 13.27 -9.19
C THR A 181 18.47 11.79 -9.17
N ALA A 182 17.77 11.31 -8.14
CA ALA A 182 16.99 10.10 -8.25
C ALA A 182 15.74 10.44 -9.06
N MET A 183 15.92 10.57 -10.37
CA MET A 183 14.87 10.12 -11.29
C MET A 183 14.62 8.67 -10.89
N ILE A 184 13.73 8.44 -9.93
CA ILE A 184 12.99 7.20 -9.91
C ILE A 184 12.28 7.28 -11.25
N ASP A 185 12.73 6.47 -12.20
CA ASP A 185 12.08 6.26 -13.48
C ASP A 185 10.65 5.82 -13.18
N PHE A 186 9.74 6.75 -12.92
CA PHE A 186 8.31 6.50 -12.94
C PHE A 186 7.84 6.50 -14.40
N VAL A 187 8.47 5.63 -15.16
CA VAL A 187 7.83 4.87 -16.23
C VAL A 187 7.35 3.57 -15.59
N ASP A 188 6.33 3.64 -14.74
CA ASP A 188 5.45 2.50 -14.43
C ASP A 188 4.32 3.00 -13.51
N ALA A 189 3.31 3.69 -14.05
CA ALA A 189 2.01 3.01 -14.11
C ALA A 189 2.22 1.54 -14.45
N THR A 190 2.31 0.73 -13.40
CA THR A 190 2.46 -0.71 -13.41
C THR A 190 1.90 -1.29 -14.71
N ILE A 191 2.78 -1.57 -15.68
CA ILE A 191 2.52 -2.66 -16.61
C ILE A 191 2.64 -3.92 -15.75
N SER A 192 1.65 -4.13 -14.87
CA SER A 192 1.36 -5.47 -14.40
C SER A 192 0.96 -6.20 -15.66
N ARG A 193 1.88 -6.97 -16.23
CA ARG A 193 1.51 -8.04 -17.14
C ARG A 193 0.37 -8.77 -16.45
N SER A 194 -0.77 -8.73 -17.10
CA SER A 194 -2.08 -9.18 -16.64
C SER A 194 -2.16 -10.67 -16.30
N GLU A 195 -1.04 -11.39 -16.23
CA GLU A 195 -1.01 -12.81 -15.94
C GLU A 195 -1.23 -13.11 -14.45
N GLU A 196 -0.70 -12.29 -13.51
CA GLU A 196 -0.84 -12.59 -12.07
C GLU A 196 -2.22 -12.22 -11.49
N LEU A 197 -2.87 -11.17 -12.00
CA LEU A 197 -4.19 -10.74 -11.53
C LEU A 197 -5.36 -11.54 -12.14
N ILE A 198 -5.17 -12.16 -13.30
CA ILE A 198 -6.16 -13.05 -13.91
C ILE A 198 -6.11 -14.44 -13.24
N GLN A 199 -4.95 -14.89 -12.79
CA GLN A 199 -4.82 -16.20 -12.12
C GLN A 199 -5.52 -16.22 -10.75
N ALA A 200 -5.40 -15.14 -9.97
CA ALA A 200 -6.06 -15.01 -8.67
C ALA A 200 -7.61 -14.98 -8.76
N ARG A 201 -8.19 -14.65 -9.92
CA ARG A 201 -9.64 -14.72 -10.16
C ARG A 201 -10.12 -16.06 -10.72
N ARG A 202 -9.26 -16.84 -11.39
CA ARG A 202 -9.63 -18.17 -11.89
C ARG A 202 -9.67 -19.23 -10.81
N ASP A 203 -8.85 -19.09 -9.77
CA ASP A 203 -8.77 -20.11 -8.71
C ASP A 203 -9.93 -20.01 -7.69
N HIS A 204 -10.71 -18.94 -7.71
CA HIS A 204 -11.83 -18.75 -6.77
C HIS A 204 -13.19 -19.29 -7.27
N ASP A 205 -13.28 -19.74 -8.53
CA ASP A 205 -14.51 -20.23 -9.16
C ASP A 205 -14.53 -21.75 -9.44
N LEU A 206 -13.54 -22.52 -8.98
CA LEU A 206 -13.54 -23.99 -9.09
C LEU A 206 -13.32 -24.65 -7.72
N GLY A 207 -14.40 -24.70 -6.94
CA GLY A 207 -14.51 -25.60 -5.80
C GLY A 207 -14.66 -27.06 -6.22
N PHE A 208 -13.93 -27.92 -5.51
CA PHE A 208 -14.19 -29.35 -5.25
C PHE A 208 -14.01 -30.38 -6.39
N SER A 209 -12.91 -31.15 -6.33
CA SER A 209 -12.95 -32.60 -6.01
C SER A 209 -11.53 -33.21 -5.91
N GLY A 210 -11.34 -34.16 -4.99
CA GLY A 210 -10.28 -35.17 -5.07
C GLY A 210 -9.04 -34.99 -4.17
N THR A 211 -8.98 -35.80 -3.11
CA THR A 211 -7.88 -35.97 -2.12
C THR A 211 -6.65 -36.75 -2.66
N PRO A 212 -5.67 -37.19 -1.83
CA PRO A 212 -4.35 -36.56 -1.60
C PRO A 212 -3.16 -37.44 -2.06
N ARG A 213 -1.92 -36.92 -2.10
CA ARG A 213 -0.65 -37.54 -1.59
C ARG A 213 0.65 -37.05 -2.25
N ARG A 214 1.66 -36.91 -1.37
CA ARG A 214 3.13 -37.10 -1.56
C ARG A 214 3.85 -36.09 -2.45
N MET A 215 5.11 -35.70 -2.24
CA MET A 215 6.13 -35.76 -1.19
C MET A 215 7.31 -35.02 -1.84
N CYS A 216 7.94 -34.05 -1.17
CA CYS A 216 9.21 -33.47 -1.64
C CYS A 216 10.30 -34.56 -1.71
N PRO A 217 11.35 -34.36 -2.51
CA PRO A 217 12.57 -33.82 -1.90
C PRO A 217 13.31 -32.81 -2.80
N PHE A 218 13.67 -31.66 -2.22
CA PHE A 218 14.80 -30.85 -2.68
C PHE A 218 16.03 -31.21 -1.83
N MET A 219 17.15 -31.33 -2.53
CA MET A 219 18.52 -31.51 -2.06
C MET A 219 19.08 -30.20 -1.52
#